data_AF-A0A529ZKB7-F1
#
_entry.id   AF-A0A529ZKB7-F1
#
_cell.length_a   1.000
_cell.length_b   1.000
_cell.length_c   1.000
_cell.angle_alpha   90.00
_cell.angle_beta   90.00
_cell.angle_gamma   90.00
#
_symmetry.space_group_name_H-M   'P 1'
#
loop_
_entity.id
_entity.type
_entity.pdbx_description
1 polymer ?
#
loop_
_entity_poly.entity_id
_entity_poly.type
_entity_poly.pdbx_seq_one_letter_code
_entity_poly.pdbx_strand_id
1 'polypeptide(L)'
;PLPDLSETERGKSRQQLIIDLARRENLSIRQLYETIAGARGHWQLVGTAETIANELEERFNKGGADGFNIMPPTVPGGLDNFIELVIPELRRRRLFRTEYEGRTLRENLGLKHPAHRASHREPGSQAAE
;
A
#
# COMPACT_ATOMS: atom_id res chain seq x y z
N PRO A 1 -14.13 -20.50 -17.96
CA PRO A 1 -13.23 -20.73 -16.81
C PRO A 1 -11.79 -20.46 -17.24
N LEU A 2 -10.92 -20.04 -16.32
CA LEU A 2 -9.49 -19.85 -16.63
C LEU A 2 -8.83 -21.21 -16.91
N PRO A 3 -8.14 -21.40 -18.06
CA PRO A 3 -7.40 -22.63 -18.31
C PRO A 3 -6.20 -22.76 -17.36
N ASP A 4 -5.64 -23.96 -17.22
CA ASP A 4 -4.39 -24.12 -16.50
C ASP A 4 -3.25 -23.44 -17.25
N LEU A 5 -2.52 -22.59 -16.53
CA LEU A 5 -1.42 -21.80 -17.07
C LEU A 5 -0.11 -22.31 -16.49
N SER A 6 0.93 -22.40 -17.31
CA SER A 6 2.28 -22.61 -16.83
C SER A 6 2.74 -21.43 -15.97
N GLU A 7 3.64 -21.69 -15.04
CA GLU A 7 4.23 -20.62 -14.23
C GLU A 7 4.97 -19.61 -15.12
N THR A 8 4.86 -18.33 -14.77
CA THR A 8 5.60 -17.24 -15.44
C THR A 8 7.02 -17.10 -14.89
N GLU A 9 7.97 -16.69 -15.72
CA GLU A 9 9.34 -16.36 -15.29
C GLU A 9 9.40 -15.04 -14.47
N ARG A 10 8.42 -14.15 -14.62
CA ARG A 10 8.34 -12.87 -13.89
C ARG A 10 6.96 -12.66 -13.29
N GLY A 11 6.90 -12.18 -12.05
CA GLY A 11 5.62 -11.85 -11.41
C GLY A 11 4.82 -13.07 -10.93
N LYS A 12 5.52 -14.14 -10.53
CA LYS A 12 4.94 -15.40 -10.02
C LYS A 12 3.86 -15.19 -8.97
N SER A 13 4.14 -14.39 -7.94
CA SER A 13 3.17 -14.07 -6.88
C SER A 13 1.91 -13.39 -7.42
N ARG A 14 2.05 -12.56 -8.45
CA ARG A 14 0.91 -11.86 -9.06
C ARG A 14 0.09 -12.81 -9.92
N GLN A 15 0.74 -13.68 -10.70
CA GLN A 15 0.05 -14.71 -11.47
C GLN A 15 -0.78 -15.60 -10.53
N GLN A 16 -0.18 -16.06 -9.43
CA GLN A 16 -0.87 -16.89 -8.45
C GLN A 16 -2.10 -16.20 -7.86
N LEU A 17 -1.97 -14.94 -7.42
CA LEU A 17 -3.11 -14.17 -6.89
C LEU A 17 -4.28 -14.04 -7.88
N ILE A 18 -3.99 -13.85 -9.18
CA ILE A 18 -5.01 -13.74 -10.23
C ILE A 18 -5.66 -15.09 -10.52
N ILE A 19 -4.88 -16.17 -10.55
CA ILE A 19 -5.38 -17.55 -10.72
C ILE A 19 -6.29 -17.93 -9.54
N ASP A 20 -5.84 -17.65 -8.31
CA ASP A 20 -6.60 -17.97 -7.10
C ASP A 20 -7.91 -17.19 -7.03
N LEU A 21 -7.90 -15.90 -7.42
CA LEU A 21 -9.11 -15.10 -7.56
C LEU A 21 -10.09 -15.72 -8.58
N ALA A 22 -9.59 -16.04 -9.77
CA ALA A 22 -10.41 -16.62 -10.84
C ALA A 22 -11.05 -17.96 -10.43
N ARG A 23 -10.30 -18.79 -9.70
CA ARG A 23 -10.76 -20.09 -9.21
C ARG A 23 -11.73 -19.96 -8.05
N ARG A 24 -11.41 -19.12 -7.05
CA ARG A 24 -12.26 -18.88 -5.86
C ARG A 24 -13.64 -18.36 -6.24
N GLU A 25 -13.70 -17.46 -7.23
CA GLU A 25 -14.95 -16.80 -7.65
C GLU A 25 -15.54 -17.40 -8.93
N ASN A 26 -14.96 -18.49 -9.45
CA ASN A 26 -15.39 -19.19 -10.67
C ASN A 26 -15.60 -18.24 -11.87
N LEU A 27 -14.65 -17.34 -12.10
CA LEU A 27 -14.76 -16.29 -13.11
C LEU A 27 -14.48 -16.82 -14.53
N SER A 28 -15.21 -16.31 -15.51
CA SER A 28 -14.80 -16.37 -16.92
C SER A 28 -13.59 -15.47 -17.18
N ILE A 29 -12.89 -15.67 -18.31
CA ILE A 29 -11.74 -14.82 -18.69
C ILE A 29 -12.15 -13.35 -18.79
N ARG A 30 -13.35 -13.06 -19.32
CA ARG A 30 -13.90 -11.70 -19.41
C ARG A 30 -14.13 -11.10 -18.02
N GLN A 31 -14.80 -11.83 -17.13
CA GLN A 31 -15.07 -11.35 -15.78
C GLN A 31 -13.77 -11.14 -15.01
N LEU A 32 -12.82 -12.08 -15.12
CA LEU A 32 -11.50 -11.93 -14.51
C LEU A 32 -10.80 -10.65 -14.99
N TYR A 33 -10.82 -10.40 -16.30
CA TYR A 33 -10.29 -9.16 -16.88
C TYR A 33 -10.99 -7.92 -16.33
N GLU A 34 -12.32 -7.89 -16.30
CA GLU A 34 -13.11 -6.76 -15.79
C GLU A 34 -12.82 -6.49 -14.30
N THR A 35 -12.70 -7.55 -13.49
CA THR A 35 -12.37 -7.45 -12.06
C THR A 35 -10.97 -6.88 -11.84
N ILE A 36 -9.96 -7.35 -12.59
CA ILE A 36 -8.58 -6.89 -12.38
C ILE A 36 -8.27 -5.58 -13.11
N ALA A 37 -9.06 -5.16 -14.10
CA ALA A 37 -8.78 -3.96 -14.87
C ALA A 37 -8.75 -2.70 -14.00
N GLY A 38 -9.61 -2.61 -12.99
CA GLY A 38 -9.77 -1.41 -12.15
C GLY A 38 -8.59 -1.13 -11.21
N ALA A 39 -8.08 -2.14 -10.51
CA ALA A 39 -6.99 -1.95 -9.54
C ALA A 39 -5.86 -2.96 -9.68
N ARG A 40 -5.81 -3.70 -10.80
CA ARG A 40 -4.80 -4.73 -11.05
C ARG A 40 -4.69 -5.69 -9.86
N GLY A 41 -5.80 -6.10 -9.25
CA GLY A 41 -5.80 -7.01 -8.10
C GLY A 41 -5.27 -6.42 -6.78
N HIS A 42 -5.10 -5.10 -6.67
CA HIS A 42 -4.95 -4.44 -5.38
C HIS A 42 -6.30 -4.34 -4.67
N TRP A 43 -6.28 -4.13 -3.35
CA TRP A 43 -7.49 -3.92 -2.56
C TRP A 43 -8.24 -2.68 -3.04
N GLN A 44 -9.50 -2.88 -3.43
CA GLN A 44 -10.40 -1.84 -3.92
C GLN A 44 -11.41 -1.46 -2.85
N LEU A 45 -11.56 -0.15 -2.65
CA LEU A 45 -12.59 0.43 -1.81
C LEU A 45 -13.48 1.31 -2.66
N VAL A 46 -14.78 1.05 -2.65
CA VAL A 46 -15.81 1.81 -3.35
C VAL A 46 -16.91 2.12 -2.35
N GLY A 47 -17.16 3.39 -2.08
CA GLY A 47 -18.14 3.81 -1.09
C GLY A 47 -18.05 5.29 -0.77
N THR A 48 -18.74 5.71 0.29
CA THR A 48 -18.65 7.07 0.82
C THR A 48 -17.32 7.28 1.54
N ALA A 49 -16.96 8.53 1.81
CA ALA A 49 -15.75 8.85 2.57
C ALA A 49 -15.74 8.20 3.96
N GLU A 50 -16.90 8.12 4.62
CA GLU A 50 -17.04 7.46 5.91
C GLU A 50 -16.80 5.95 5.81
N THR A 51 -17.38 5.27 4.82
CA THR A 51 -17.15 3.83 4.60
C THR A 51 -15.68 3.56 4.32
N ILE A 52 -15.05 4.36 3.45
CA ILE A 52 -13.62 4.21 3.15
C ILE A 52 -12.77 4.43 4.41
N ALA A 53 -13.06 5.45 5.21
CA ALA A 53 -12.35 5.71 6.46
C ALA A 53 -12.52 4.57 7.48
N ASN A 54 -13.72 3.96 7.58
CA ASN A 54 -13.98 2.80 8.44
C ASN A 54 -13.07 1.61 8.06
N GLU A 55 -12.97 1.30 6.77
CA GLU A 55 -12.17 0.18 6.26
C GLU A 55 -10.67 0.40 6.50
N LEU A 56 -10.18 1.63 6.30
CA LEU A 56 -8.79 1.99 6.58
C LEU A 56 -8.47 1.91 8.08
N GLU A 57 -9.36 2.43 8.92
CA GLU A 57 -9.25 2.37 10.38
C GLU A 57 -9.23 0.93 10.88
N GLU A 58 -10.15 0.08 10.39
CA GLU A 58 -10.23 -1.31 10.80
C GLU A 58 -8.92 -2.06 10.52
N ARG A 59 -8.37 -1.90 9.31
CA ARG A 59 -7.09 -2.55 8.96
C ARG A 59 -5.92 -2.02 9.78
N PHE A 60 -5.87 -0.71 10.03
CA PHE A 60 -4.83 -0.11 10.86
C PHE A 60 -4.90 -0.65 12.30
N ASN A 61 -6.08 -0.61 12.92
CA ASN A 61 -6.29 -1.05 14.29
C ASN A 61 -6.05 -2.56 14.48
N LYS A 62 -6.28 -3.37 13.44
CA LYS A 62 -5.98 -4.81 13.44
C LYS A 62 -4.51 -5.13 13.12
N GLY A 63 -3.65 -4.13 12.95
CA GLY A 63 -2.23 -4.32 12.62
C GLY A 63 -1.99 -4.84 11.20
N GLY A 64 -2.96 -4.65 10.30
CA GLY A 64 -2.86 -5.06 8.90
C GLY A 64 -2.05 -4.10 8.02
N ALA A 65 -1.83 -2.86 8.47
CA ALA A 65 -1.01 -1.85 7.81
C ALA A 65 -0.65 -0.69 8.76
N ASP A 66 0.56 -0.12 8.61
CA ASP A 66 0.96 1.14 9.26
C ASP A 66 0.64 2.39 8.40
N GLY A 67 0.28 2.17 7.14
CA GLY A 67 -0.02 3.20 6.16
C GLY A 67 -0.44 2.60 4.82
N PHE A 68 -0.94 3.43 3.91
CA PHE A 68 -1.53 2.98 2.65
C PHE A 68 -0.95 3.72 1.45
N ASN A 69 -0.67 2.97 0.38
CA ASN A 69 -0.41 3.53 -0.93
C ASN A 69 -1.74 3.76 -1.65
N ILE A 70 -2.09 5.02 -1.86
CA ILE A 70 -3.35 5.41 -2.51
C ILE A 70 -3.15 5.44 -4.03
N MET A 71 -3.94 4.66 -4.75
CA MET A 71 -3.92 4.56 -6.21
C MET A 71 -5.29 4.94 -6.76
N PRO A 72 -5.56 6.24 -6.97
CA PRO A 72 -6.85 6.67 -7.49
C PRO A 72 -7.03 6.24 -8.95
N PRO A 73 -8.27 5.96 -9.39
CA PRO A 73 -8.55 5.51 -10.76
C PRO A 73 -8.26 6.59 -11.81
N THR A 74 -8.35 7.87 -11.43
CA THR A 74 -8.06 9.03 -12.28
C THR A 74 -7.26 10.05 -11.48
N VAL A 75 -6.35 10.75 -12.17
CA VAL A 75 -5.60 11.87 -11.61
C VAL A 75 -5.84 13.12 -12.47
N PRO A 76 -6.02 14.31 -11.88
CA PRO A 76 -5.95 14.58 -10.44
C PRO A 76 -7.25 14.25 -9.66
N GLY A 77 -8.42 14.26 -10.30
CA GLY A 77 -9.71 14.30 -9.59
C GLY A 77 -9.98 13.17 -8.59
N GLY A 78 -9.52 11.94 -8.85
CA GLY A 78 -9.66 10.86 -7.88
C GLY A 78 -8.80 11.05 -6.63
N LEU A 79 -7.62 11.68 -6.77
CA LEU A 79 -6.79 12.07 -5.64
C LEU A 79 -7.42 13.24 -4.88
N ASP A 80 -7.94 14.24 -5.60
CA ASP A 80 -8.59 15.40 -5.00
C ASP A 80 -9.78 14.97 -4.13
N ASN A 81 -10.64 14.09 -4.64
CA ASN A 81 -11.75 13.52 -3.87
C ASN A 81 -11.28 12.83 -2.57
N PHE A 82 -10.17 12.10 -2.60
CA PHE A 82 -9.64 11.46 -1.39
C PHE A 82 -9.13 12.49 -0.39
N ILE A 83 -8.42 13.51 -0.85
CA ILE A 83 -7.89 14.59 -0.03
C ILE A 83 -9.02 15.42 0.59
N GLU A 84 -10.05 15.75 -0.18
CA GLU A 84 -11.13 16.63 0.25
C GLU A 84 -12.17 15.92 1.11
N LEU A 85 -12.42 14.62 0.88
CA LEU A 85 -13.50 13.90 1.53
C LEU A 85 -13.00 12.91 2.60
N VAL A 86 -11.93 12.16 2.33
CA VAL A 86 -11.48 11.07 3.23
C VAL A 86 -10.50 11.58 4.29
N ILE A 87 -9.55 12.44 3.93
CA ILE A 87 -8.57 12.98 4.90
C ILE A 87 -9.24 13.70 6.08
N PRO A 88 -10.30 14.52 5.91
CA PRO A 88 -11.00 15.13 7.04
C PRO A 88 -11.61 14.09 8.00
N GLU A 89 -12.18 13.01 7.48
CA GLU A 89 -12.71 11.92 8.31
C GLU A 89 -11.60 11.23 9.12
N LEU A 90 -10.46 10.93 8.49
CA LEU A 90 -9.32 10.33 9.18
C LEU A 90 -8.75 11.27 10.25
N ARG A 91 -8.71 12.59 10.00
CA ARG A 91 -8.30 13.60 10.99
C ARG A 91 -9.28 13.70 12.15
N ARG A 92 -10.59 13.69 11.88
CA ARG A 92 -11.64 13.69 12.92
C ARG A 92 -11.48 12.50 13.88
N ARG A 93 -11.03 11.36 13.35
CA ARG A 93 -10.73 10.12 14.10
C ARG A 93 -9.32 10.08 14.72
N ARG A 94 -8.50 11.11 14.51
CA ARG A 94 -7.09 11.18 14.95
C ARG A 94 -6.20 10.07 14.34
N LEU A 95 -6.56 9.59 13.16
CA LEU A 95 -5.80 8.59 12.40
C LEU A 95 -4.85 9.21 11.37
N PHE A 96 -4.95 10.51 11.14
CA PHE A 96 -4.09 11.22 10.23
C PHE A 96 -3.67 12.57 10.80
N ARG A 97 -2.42 12.95 10.55
CA ARG A 97 -1.83 14.21 11.01
C ARG A 97 -2.56 15.44 10.46
N THR A 98 -2.58 16.50 11.24
CA THR A 98 -3.06 17.83 10.81
C THR A 98 -1.96 18.64 10.15
N GLU A 99 -0.72 18.46 10.59
CA GLU A 99 0.47 19.14 10.09
C GLU A 99 1.70 18.22 10.06
N TYR A 100 2.74 18.66 9.35
CA TYR A 100 4.03 17.98 9.32
C TYR A 100 4.94 18.57 10.39
N GLU A 101 5.42 17.73 11.31
CA GLU A 101 6.30 18.15 12.40
C GLU A 101 7.79 17.98 12.03
N GLY A 102 8.10 17.03 11.14
CA GLY A 102 9.43 16.74 10.65
C GLY A 102 9.78 17.52 9.39
N ARG A 103 11.06 17.85 9.23
CA ARG A 103 11.65 18.48 8.03
C ARG A 103 12.08 17.46 6.98
N THR A 104 12.18 16.18 7.35
CA THR A 104 12.53 15.09 6.45
C THR A 104 11.42 14.06 6.35
N LEU A 105 11.40 13.29 5.25
CA LEU A 105 10.50 12.15 5.10
C LEU A 105 10.65 11.16 6.27
N ARG A 106 11.89 10.95 6.72
CA ARG A 106 12.22 10.01 7.78
C ARG A 106 11.61 10.43 9.12
N GLU A 107 11.76 11.70 9.49
CA GLU A 107 11.14 12.27 10.69
C GLU A 107 9.60 12.15 10.63
N ASN A 108 9.01 12.47 9.47
CA ASN A 108 7.57 12.37 9.26
C ASN A 108 7.00 10.94 9.22
N LEU A 109 7.88 9.93 9.19
CA LEU A 109 7.54 8.51 9.30
C LEU A 109 7.94 7.91 10.67
N GLY A 110 8.44 8.73 11.60
CA GLY A 110 8.89 8.26 12.93
C GLY A 110 10.16 7.40 12.89
N LEU A 111 10.95 7.49 11.83
CA LEU A 111 12.11 6.62 11.61
C LEU A 111 13.41 7.26 12.15
N LYS A 112 14.31 6.45 12.70
CA LYS A 112 15.64 6.91 13.13
C LYS A 112 16.57 7.12 11.95
N HIS A 113 17.44 8.13 12.03
CA HIS A 113 18.54 8.29 11.08
C HIS A 113 19.55 7.15 11.29
N PRO A 114 19.87 6.37 10.24
CA PRO A 114 20.91 5.36 10.34
C PRO A 114 22.25 6.07 10.55
N ALA A 115 23.06 5.54 11.46
CA ALA A 115 24.42 6.01 11.64
C ALA A 115 25.21 5.87 10.33
N HIS A 116 26.07 6.83 10.05
CA HIS A 116 26.92 6.77 8.87
C HIS A 116 27.87 5.57 8.98
N ARG A 117 28.08 4.81 7.90
CA ARG A 117 28.91 3.58 7.95
C ARG A 117 30.32 3.81 8.54
N ALA A 118 30.89 5.01 8.35
CA ALA A 118 32.19 5.35 8.91
C ALA A 118 32.18 5.53 10.44
N SER A 119 31.05 5.84 11.08
CA SER A 119 30.95 5.90 12.54
C SER A 119 30.83 4.53 13.20
N HIS A 120 30.77 3.44 12.41
CA HIS A 120 30.88 2.06 12.87
C HIS A 120 32.30 1.48 12.74
N ARG A 121 33.28 2.24 12.24
CA ARG A 121 34.68 1.78 12.28
C ARG A 121 35.23 1.99 13.69
N GLU A 122 35.57 0.90 14.37
CA GLU A 122 36.38 0.99 15.58
C GLU A 122 37.74 1.61 15.24
N PRO A 123 38.21 2.59 16.02
CA PRO A 123 39.56 3.11 15.90
C PRO A 123 40.53 2.06 16.46
N GLY A 124 40.89 1.04 15.67
CA GLY A 124 41.75 -0.02 16.21
C GLY A 124 42.16 -1.19 15.32
N SER A 125 41.70 -1.31 14.08
CA SER A 125 42.28 -2.32 13.17
C SER A 125 43.49 -1.73 12.43
N GLN A 126 44.56 -1.45 13.18
CA GLN A 126 45.89 -1.38 12.58
C GLN A 126 46.13 -2.72 11.86
N ALA A 127 46.32 -2.65 10.54
CA ALA A 127 46.89 -3.76 9.81
C ALA A 127 48.28 -4.01 10.40
N ALA A 128 48.41 -5.17 11.07
CA ALA A 128 49.70 -5.69 11.45
C ALA A 128 50.54 -5.89 10.17
N GLU A 129 51.77 -5.42 10.29
CA GLU A 129 52.89 -5.54 9.35
C GLU A 129 53.21 -7.00 9.00
#